data_AF-A0A397T0I3-F1
#
_entry.id   AF-A0A397T0I3-F1
#
_cell.length_a   1.000
_cell.length_b   1.000
_cell.length_c   1.000
_cell.angle_alpha   90.00
_cell.angle_beta   90.00
_cell.angle_gamma   90.00
#
_symmetry.space_group_name_H-M   'P 1'
#
loop_
_entity.id
_entity.type
_entity.pdbx_description
1 polymer ?
#
loop_
_entity_poly.entity_id
_entity_poly.type
_entity_poly.pdbx_seq_one_letter_code
_entity_poly.pdbx_strand_id
1 'polypeptide(L)'
;MAFQRPYPRQRRTYEEYKAELEEENNHLRSELQTEVDTNCQKIVIILSLSFLITSFLILVINMVNERPTITSTYTVVDRVLASAVNISYDFNFTISCTLYYDYYGRISKPCNEYIKQPINMGYIDDHPFVGSFLPGDNIYLAKTTTNVTADPSYIFLNINVIDPIITSSNYSVQDSVYRLYTYDSSMFVFV
;
A
#
# COMPACT_ATOMS: atom_id res chain seq x y z
N MET A 1 82.61 -25.07 -53.47
CA MET A 1 81.27 -25.61 -53.12
C MET A 1 80.23 -24.66 -53.68
N ALA A 2 79.53 -25.05 -54.74
CA ALA A 2 78.51 -24.21 -55.37
C ALA A 2 77.15 -24.51 -54.72
N PHE A 3 76.63 -23.55 -53.98
CA PHE A 3 75.32 -23.65 -53.33
C PHE A 3 74.24 -23.54 -54.42
N GLN A 4 73.64 -24.68 -54.79
CA GLN A 4 72.63 -24.78 -55.83
C GLN A 4 71.36 -24.09 -55.32
N ARG A 5 71.11 -22.86 -55.80
CA ARG A 5 69.90 -22.11 -55.44
C ARG A 5 68.66 -22.86 -55.95
N PRO A 6 67.61 -23.05 -55.14
CA PRO A 6 66.37 -23.68 -55.59
C PRO A 6 65.81 -22.91 -56.79
N TYR A 7 65.32 -23.63 -57.79
CA TYR A 7 64.73 -23.02 -58.98
C TYR A 7 63.56 -22.09 -58.58
N PRO A 8 63.51 -20.84 -59.07
CA PRO A 8 62.56 -19.81 -58.63
C PRO A 8 61.07 -20.19 -58.82
N ARG A 9 60.78 -21.16 -59.69
CA ARG A 9 59.42 -21.68 -59.94
C ARG A 9 58.87 -22.50 -58.77
N GLN A 10 59.72 -23.30 -58.12
CA GLN A 10 59.33 -24.18 -57.02
C GLN A 10 59.10 -23.42 -55.71
N ARG A 11 59.77 -22.27 -55.56
CA ARG A 11 59.57 -21.36 -54.44
C ARG A 11 58.21 -20.66 -54.49
N ARG A 12 57.73 -20.26 -55.68
CA ARG A 12 56.38 -19.65 -55.81
C ARG A 12 55.28 -20.63 -55.45
N THR A 13 55.32 -21.86 -55.97
CA THR A 13 54.32 -22.89 -55.67
C THR A 13 54.27 -23.25 -54.19
N TYR A 14 55.42 -23.22 -53.50
CA TYR A 14 55.47 -23.46 -52.06
C TYR A 14 54.87 -22.31 -51.25
N GLU A 15 55.15 -21.06 -51.62
CA GLU A 15 54.59 -19.88 -50.94
C GLU A 15 53.09 -19.73 -51.21
N GLU A 16 52.62 -20.05 -52.42
CA GLU A 16 51.19 -20.09 -52.77
C GLU A 16 50.46 -21.15 -51.94
N TYR A 17 50.99 -22.37 -51.90
CA TYR A 17 50.40 -23.45 -51.09
C TYR A 17 50.41 -23.12 -49.60
N LYS A 18 51.47 -22.47 -49.11
CA LYS A 18 51.56 -22.03 -47.72
C LYS A 18 50.53 -20.93 -47.41
N ALA A 19 50.33 -19.98 -48.33
CA ALA A 19 49.36 -18.91 -48.17
C ALA A 19 47.92 -19.45 -48.16
N GLU A 20 47.58 -20.38 -49.06
CA GLU A 20 46.28 -21.06 -49.07
C GLU A 20 46.01 -21.80 -47.75
N LEU A 21 47.01 -22.52 -47.23
CA LEU A 21 46.88 -23.24 -45.96
C LEU A 21 46.71 -22.30 -44.76
N GLU A 22 47.35 -21.13 -44.80
CA GLU A 22 47.25 -20.11 -43.76
C GLU A 22 45.89 -19.38 -43.81
N GLU A 23 45.36 -19.13 -45.01
CA GLU A 23 44.02 -18.59 -45.22
C GLU A 23 42.94 -19.55 -44.73
N GLU A 24 43.03 -20.83 -45.08
CA GLU A 24 42.07 -21.86 -44.65
C GLU A 24 42.10 -22.06 -43.13
N ASN A 25 43.29 -22.07 -42.52
CA ASN A 25 43.43 -22.17 -41.06
C ASN A 25 42.83 -20.94 -40.35
N ASN A 26 43.06 -19.74 -40.88
CA ASN A 26 42.46 -18.52 -40.35
C ASN A 26 40.93 -18.51 -40.52
N HIS A 27 40.41 -18.99 -41.65
CA HIS A 27 38.98 -19.14 -41.87
C HIS A 27 38.36 -20.12 -40.87
N LEU A 28 38.93 -21.31 -40.70
CA LEU A 28 38.46 -22.31 -39.75
C LEU A 28 38.50 -21.78 -38.31
N ARG A 29 39.54 -21.02 -37.96
CA ARG A 29 39.67 -20.38 -36.65
C ARG A 29 38.60 -19.31 -36.43
N SER A 30 38.26 -18.54 -37.45
CA SER A 30 37.19 -17.55 -37.40
C SER A 30 35.82 -18.22 -37.22
N GLU A 31 35.54 -19.29 -37.97
CA GLU A 31 34.28 -20.01 -37.89
C GLU A 31 34.10 -20.66 -36.51
N LEU A 32 35.14 -21.33 -36.01
CA LEU A 32 35.15 -21.89 -34.66
C LEU A 32 34.94 -20.81 -33.59
N GLN A 33 35.55 -19.63 -33.75
CA GLN A 33 35.37 -18.51 -32.81
C GLN A 33 33.92 -18.02 -32.77
N THR A 34 33.25 -17.91 -33.92
CA THR A 34 31.84 -17.49 -33.98
C THR A 34 30.89 -18.51 -33.33
N GLU A 35 31.17 -19.81 -33.49
CA GLU A 35 30.37 -20.86 -32.85
C GLU A 35 30.60 -20.93 -31.34
N VAL A 36 31.84 -20.71 -30.89
CA VAL A 36 32.16 -20.59 -29.46
C VAL A 36 31.49 -19.35 -28.86
N ASP A 37 31.56 -18.19 -29.52
CA ASP A 37 30.98 -16.94 -29.02
C ASP A 37 29.45 -17.03 -28.91
N THR A 38 28.79 -17.62 -29.91
CA THR A 38 27.32 -17.84 -29.87
C THR A 38 26.90 -18.84 -28.80
N ASN A 39 27.68 -19.91 -28.57
CA ASN A 39 27.43 -20.85 -27.48
C ASN A 39 27.69 -20.23 -26.10
N CYS A 40 28.76 -19.44 -25.95
CA CYS A 40 29.03 -18.68 -24.74
C CYS A 40 27.88 -17.72 -24.41
N GLN A 41 27.38 -16.98 -25.42
CA GLN A 41 26.26 -16.06 -25.24
C GLN A 41 24.99 -16.79 -24.79
N LYS A 42 24.68 -17.96 -25.36
CA LYS A 42 23.56 -18.80 -24.91
C LYS A 42 23.71 -19.24 -23.46
N ILE A 43 24.91 -19.69 -23.06
CA ILE A 43 25.19 -20.11 -21.68
C ILE A 43 24.99 -18.95 -20.71
N VAL A 44 25.47 -17.75 -21.03
CA VAL A 44 25.29 -16.55 -20.18
C VAL A 44 23.82 -16.18 -20.03
N ILE A 45 23.04 -16.26 -21.12
CA ILE A 45 21.59 -16.01 -21.09
C ILE A 45 20.88 -17.05 -20.20
N ILE A 46 21.22 -18.33 -20.33
CA ILE A 46 20.63 -19.40 -19.52
C ILE A 46 20.98 -19.22 -18.03
N LEU A 47 22.23 -18.88 -17.71
CA LEU A 47 22.67 -18.66 -16.33
C LEU A 47 21.97 -17.44 -15.70
N SER A 48 21.88 -16.33 -16.43
CA SER A 48 21.18 -15.13 -15.95
C SER A 48 19.69 -15.37 -15.73
N LEU A 49 19.01 -16.08 -16.65
CA LEU A 49 17.62 -16.49 -16.47
C LEU A 49 17.44 -17.40 -15.26
N SER A 50 18.34 -18.36 -15.05
CA SER A 50 18.27 -19.25 -13.89
C SER A 50 18.39 -18.49 -12.57
N PHE A 51 19.26 -17.48 -12.50
CA PHE A 51 19.39 -16.61 -11.34
C PHE A 51 18.15 -15.76 -11.09
N LEU A 52 17.53 -15.22 -12.16
CA LEU A 52 16.28 -14.46 -12.03
C LEU A 52 15.14 -15.32 -11.52
N ILE A 53 15.02 -16.56 -12.01
CA ILE A 53 13.98 -17.51 -11.59
C ILE A 53 14.18 -17.89 -10.12
N THR A 54 15.41 -18.16 -9.68
CA THR A 54 15.68 -18.49 -8.26
C THR A 54 15.37 -17.31 -7.35
N SER A 55 15.77 -16.09 -7.69
CA SER A 55 15.41 -14.90 -6.92
C SER A 55 13.90 -14.67 -6.86
N PHE A 56 13.18 -14.89 -7.96
CA PHE A 56 11.72 -14.78 -8.00
C PHE A 56 11.05 -15.84 -7.12
N LEU A 57 11.51 -17.09 -7.17
CA LEU A 57 10.99 -18.16 -6.31
C LEU A 57 11.21 -17.87 -4.82
N ILE A 58 12.38 -17.33 -4.44
CA ILE A 58 12.66 -16.90 -3.06
C ILE A 58 11.68 -15.82 -2.62
N LEU A 59 11.43 -14.82 -3.47
CA LEU A 59 10.44 -13.77 -3.19
C LEU A 59 9.02 -14.32 -3.02
N VAL A 60 8.61 -15.27 -3.87
CA VAL A 60 7.29 -15.91 -3.75
C VAL A 60 7.16 -16.70 -2.45
N ILE A 61 8.20 -17.46 -2.07
CA ILE A 61 8.22 -18.21 -0.80
C ILE A 61 8.13 -17.26 0.39
N ASN A 62 8.92 -16.19 0.40
CA ASN A 62 8.86 -15.18 1.46
C ASN A 62 7.48 -14.54 1.51
N MET A 63 6.90 -14.14 0.36
CA MET A 63 5.55 -13.59 0.30
C MET A 63 4.45 -14.54 0.77
N VAL A 64 4.65 -15.87 0.73
CA VAL A 64 3.69 -16.86 1.25
C VAL A 64 3.89 -17.08 2.74
N ASN A 65 5.15 -17.20 3.19
CA ASN A 65 5.49 -17.38 4.60
C ASN A 65 5.17 -16.14 5.45
N GLU A 66 5.30 -14.95 4.86
CA GLU A 66 5.00 -13.68 5.50
C GLU A 66 3.53 -13.28 5.38
N ARG A 67 2.62 -14.10 4.83
CA ARG A 67 1.18 -13.80 4.93
C ARG A 67 0.72 -14.15 6.33
N PRO A 68 0.48 -13.17 7.23
CA PRO A 68 -0.25 -13.49 8.45
C PRO A 68 -1.60 -14.04 8.04
N THR A 69 -1.95 -15.22 8.53
CA THR A 69 -3.32 -15.72 8.41
C THR A 69 -4.14 -14.88 9.37
N ILE A 70 -4.75 -13.81 8.86
CA ILE A 70 -5.62 -12.95 9.66
C ILE A 70 -6.87 -13.76 9.99
N THR A 71 -6.97 -14.22 11.23
CA THR A 71 -8.18 -14.85 11.75
C THR A 71 -8.97 -13.80 12.53
N SER A 72 -10.25 -13.62 12.18
CA SER A 72 -11.14 -12.74 12.93
C SER A 72 -11.80 -13.53 14.06
N THR A 73 -11.53 -13.17 15.31
CA THR A 73 -12.26 -13.69 16.47
C THR A 73 -13.27 -12.64 16.93
N TYR A 74 -14.46 -13.09 17.34
CA TYR A 74 -15.49 -12.22 17.91
C TYR A 74 -15.64 -12.54 19.39
N THR A 75 -15.46 -11.55 20.24
CA THR A 75 -15.73 -11.67 21.69
C THR A 75 -16.97 -10.85 22.03
N VAL A 76 -17.84 -11.43 22.86
CA VAL A 76 -18.98 -10.69 23.38
C VAL A 76 -18.46 -9.78 24.49
N VAL A 77 -18.66 -8.47 24.33
CA VAL A 77 -18.29 -7.45 25.32
C VAL A 77 -19.54 -6.74 25.78
N ASP A 78 -19.72 -6.61 27.10
CA ASP A 78 -20.92 -5.98 27.68
C ASP A 78 -20.89 -4.44 27.57
N ARG A 79 -19.69 -3.87 27.44
CA ARG A 79 -19.45 -2.44 27.27
C ARG A 79 -18.25 -2.18 26.37
N VAL A 80 -18.31 -1.09 25.61
CA VAL A 80 -17.26 -0.67 24.66
C VAL A 80 -16.93 0.81 24.91
N LEU A 81 -15.66 1.19 24.81
CA LEU A 81 -15.29 2.59 24.94
C LEU A 81 -15.83 3.43 23.78
N ALA A 82 -16.37 4.61 24.07
CA ALA A 82 -16.80 5.54 23.03
C ALA A 82 -15.59 6.00 22.20
N SER A 83 -15.69 5.85 20.87
CA SER A 83 -14.61 6.25 19.96
C SER A 83 -14.59 7.76 19.74
N ALA A 84 -13.40 8.30 19.50
CA ALA A 84 -13.25 9.67 19.05
C ALA A 84 -13.68 9.80 17.59
N VAL A 85 -14.36 10.90 17.25
CA VAL A 85 -14.85 11.16 15.91
C VAL A 85 -14.39 12.55 15.48
N ASN A 86 -13.68 12.62 14.37
CA ASN A 86 -13.39 13.88 13.69
C ASN A 86 -14.36 14.05 12.52
N ILE A 87 -14.91 15.25 12.42
CA ILE A 87 -15.96 15.61 11.49
C ILE A 87 -15.48 16.80 10.68
N SER A 88 -15.47 16.68 9.36
CA SER A 88 -15.05 17.74 8.47
C SER A 88 -16.13 18.04 7.43
N TYR A 89 -16.41 19.33 7.23
CA TYR A 89 -17.38 19.83 6.24
C TYR A 89 -16.81 21.01 5.44
N ASP A 90 -17.39 21.24 4.27
CA ASP A 90 -17.11 22.41 3.45
C ASP A 90 -17.71 23.70 4.00
N PHE A 91 -18.81 23.57 4.74
CA PHE A 91 -19.54 24.69 5.30
C PHE A 91 -19.28 24.82 6.79
N ASN A 92 -19.43 26.03 7.32
CA ASN A 92 -19.39 26.24 8.75
C ASN A 92 -20.58 25.52 9.42
N PHE A 93 -20.35 24.89 10.56
CA PHE A 93 -21.37 24.16 11.30
C PHE A 93 -21.18 24.30 12.81
N THR A 94 -22.14 23.83 13.57
CA THR A 94 -22.01 23.61 15.02
C THR A 94 -22.35 22.18 15.36
N ILE A 95 -21.72 21.68 16.41
CA ILE A 95 -21.97 20.32 16.91
C ILE A 95 -22.58 20.42 18.29
N SER A 96 -23.63 19.66 18.53
CA SER A 96 -24.17 19.41 19.87
C SER A 96 -24.25 17.92 20.13
N CYS A 97 -24.02 17.53 21.37
CA CYS A 97 -23.86 16.14 21.79
C CYS A 97 -24.89 15.80 22.86
N THR A 98 -25.56 14.66 22.69
CA THR A 98 -26.47 14.09 23.68
C THR A 98 -26.18 12.60 23.88
N LEU A 99 -25.97 12.18 25.13
CA LEU A 99 -25.88 10.80 25.55
C LEU A 99 -27.29 10.27 25.84
N TYR A 100 -27.63 9.10 25.31
CA TYR A 100 -28.90 8.44 25.58
C TYR A 100 -28.68 7.15 26.35
N TYR A 101 -29.41 6.98 27.46
CA TYR A 101 -29.28 5.85 28.38
C TYR A 101 -30.33 4.77 28.17
N ASP A 102 -31.31 5.02 27.30
CA ASP A 102 -32.29 4.02 26.87
C ASP A 102 -32.48 4.05 25.35
N TYR A 103 -32.97 2.94 24.81
CA TYR A 103 -33.21 2.80 23.37
C TYR A 103 -34.15 3.89 22.83
N TYR A 104 -35.19 4.21 23.59
CA TYR A 104 -36.26 5.13 23.20
C TYR A 104 -35.87 6.61 23.32
N GLY A 105 -34.69 6.92 23.84
CA GLY A 105 -34.19 8.27 23.99
C GLY A 105 -34.96 9.12 25.01
N ARG A 106 -35.59 8.49 26.01
CA ARG A 106 -36.34 9.18 27.07
C ARG A 106 -35.42 9.71 28.16
N ILE A 107 -34.26 9.07 28.35
CA ILE A 107 -33.28 9.46 29.35
C ILE A 107 -32.02 9.91 28.64
N SER A 108 -31.73 11.20 28.73
CA SER A 108 -30.60 11.81 28.04
C SER A 108 -29.83 12.80 28.89
N LYS A 109 -28.54 12.96 28.61
CA LYS A 109 -27.70 14.02 29.17
C LYS A 109 -26.89 14.72 28.08
N PRO A 110 -26.70 16.04 28.16
CA PRO A 110 -25.82 16.74 27.22
C PRO A 110 -24.36 16.30 27.44
N CYS A 111 -23.59 16.25 26.36
CA CYS A 111 -22.17 15.88 26.36
C CYS A 111 -21.30 16.87 25.57
N ASN A 112 -21.72 18.13 25.52
CA ASN A 112 -21.01 19.20 24.80
C ASN A 112 -19.61 19.47 25.35
N GLU A 113 -19.28 19.03 26.56
CA GLU A 113 -17.94 19.14 27.14
C GLU A 113 -16.88 18.34 26.36
N TYR A 114 -17.30 17.28 25.66
CA TYR A 114 -16.43 16.46 24.82
C TYR A 114 -16.37 16.96 23.36
N ILE A 115 -17.00 18.10 23.06
CA ILE A 115 -17.08 18.65 21.72
C ILE A 115 -16.07 19.78 21.54
N LYS A 116 -15.27 19.67 20.49
CA LYS A 116 -14.55 20.79 19.90
C LYS A 116 -15.37 21.30 18.72
N GLN A 117 -15.88 22.52 18.86
CA GLN A 117 -16.59 23.19 17.77
C GLN A 117 -15.67 23.36 16.56
N PRO A 118 -16.23 23.36 15.34
CA PRO A 118 -15.41 23.38 14.15
C PRO A 118 -14.67 24.69 14.00
N ILE A 119 -13.43 24.57 13.53
CA ILE A 119 -12.58 25.69 13.16
C ILE A 119 -12.28 25.61 11.67
N ASN A 120 -12.19 26.77 11.02
CA ASN A 120 -11.74 26.85 9.64
C ASN A 120 -10.21 26.68 9.63
N MET A 121 -9.75 25.55 9.09
CA MET A 121 -8.34 25.22 8.96
C MET A 121 -7.68 25.84 7.72
N GLY A 122 -8.44 26.46 6.83
CA GLY A 122 -7.93 27.13 5.63
C GLY A 122 -7.54 26.19 4.48
N TYR A 123 -7.98 24.92 4.51
CA TYR A 123 -7.80 23.99 3.39
C TYR A 123 -8.72 24.39 2.24
N ILE A 124 -8.15 24.68 1.07
CA ILE A 124 -8.86 25.26 -0.08
C ILE A 124 -9.72 24.22 -0.80
N ASP A 125 -9.34 22.95 -0.76
CA ASP A 125 -9.95 21.89 -1.58
C ASP A 125 -10.48 20.69 -0.77
N ASP A 126 -10.41 20.72 0.57
CA ASP A 126 -10.66 19.54 1.41
C ASP A 126 -11.31 19.94 2.74
N HIS A 127 -12.64 20.07 2.74
CA HIS A 127 -13.49 20.24 3.93
C HIS A 127 -12.89 21.15 5.04
N PRO A 128 -12.75 22.47 4.79
CA PRO A 128 -12.01 23.40 5.65
C PRO A 128 -12.48 23.47 7.10
N PHE A 129 -13.75 23.18 7.39
CA PHE A 129 -14.29 23.26 8.74
C PHE A 129 -14.16 21.91 9.43
N VAL A 130 -13.36 21.84 10.49
CA VAL A 130 -13.08 20.59 11.21
C VAL A 130 -13.46 20.72 12.67
N GLY A 131 -14.42 19.91 13.11
CA GLY A 131 -14.80 19.74 14.51
C GLY A 131 -14.56 18.31 15.00
N SER A 132 -14.65 18.09 16.31
CA SER A 132 -14.45 16.74 16.85
C SER A 132 -15.23 16.45 18.12
N PHE A 133 -15.49 15.16 18.32
CA PHE A 133 -15.97 14.58 19.55
C PHE A 133 -14.85 13.72 20.16
N LEU A 134 -14.42 14.08 21.36
CA LEU A 134 -13.29 13.50 22.07
C LEU A 134 -13.71 13.06 23.48
N PRO A 135 -14.33 11.87 23.63
CA PRO A 135 -14.80 11.39 24.93
C PRO A 135 -13.67 11.00 25.89
N GLY A 136 -12.46 10.75 25.36
CA GLY A 136 -11.35 10.17 26.13
C GLY A 136 -11.72 8.81 26.71
N ASP A 137 -11.22 8.51 27.91
CA ASP A 137 -11.50 7.24 28.62
C ASP A 137 -12.75 7.31 29.53
N ASN A 138 -13.59 8.33 29.35
CA ASN A 138 -14.63 8.68 30.32
C ASN A 138 -16.02 8.12 30.00
N ILE A 139 -16.25 7.64 28.78
CA ILE A 139 -17.57 7.20 28.34
C ILE A 139 -17.51 5.76 27.82
N TYR A 140 -18.24 4.87 28.48
CA TYR A 140 -18.49 3.51 28.02
C TYR A 140 -19.89 3.42 27.45
N LEU A 141 -20.03 2.76 26.31
CA LEU A 141 -21.29 2.40 25.69
C LEU A 141 -21.66 1.00 26.15
N ALA A 142 -22.81 0.86 26.81
CA ALA A 142 -23.32 -0.42 27.24
C ALA A 142 -24.39 -0.93 26.27
N LYS A 143 -24.53 -2.26 26.21
CA LYS A 143 -25.62 -2.88 25.46
C LYS A 143 -26.96 -2.37 25.97
N THR A 144 -27.77 -1.87 25.05
CA THR A 144 -29.10 -1.37 25.38
C THR A 144 -29.99 -2.49 25.90
N THR A 145 -30.47 -2.32 27.13
CA THR A 145 -31.55 -3.14 27.69
C THR A 145 -32.79 -2.27 27.89
N THR A 146 -33.96 -2.87 28.07
CA THR A 146 -35.20 -2.12 28.34
C THR A 146 -35.16 -1.33 29.65
N ASN A 147 -34.15 -1.57 30.49
CA ASN A 147 -33.95 -0.92 31.78
C ASN A 147 -32.85 0.15 31.66
N VAL A 148 -32.96 1.20 32.47
CA VAL A 148 -31.99 2.30 32.53
C VAL A 148 -30.63 1.74 32.96
N THR A 149 -29.62 1.86 32.10
CA THR A 149 -28.24 1.49 32.41
C THR A 149 -27.50 2.66 33.04
N ALA A 150 -26.47 2.38 33.85
CA ALA A 150 -25.59 3.42 34.39
C ALA A 150 -24.78 4.11 33.28
N ASP A 151 -24.47 3.37 32.22
CA ASP A 151 -23.72 3.79 31.04
C ASP A 151 -24.68 4.11 29.88
N PRO A 152 -24.35 5.09 29.03
CA PRO A 152 -25.16 5.38 27.84
C PRO A 152 -25.19 4.21 26.85
N SER A 153 -26.29 4.09 26.13
CA SER A 153 -26.47 3.14 25.03
C SER A 153 -25.90 3.65 23.71
N TYR A 154 -26.12 4.92 23.41
CA TYR A 154 -25.62 5.55 22.20
C TYR A 154 -25.39 7.05 22.40
N ILE A 155 -24.57 7.61 21.52
CA ILE A 155 -24.23 9.03 21.47
C ILE A 155 -24.88 9.60 20.22
N PHE A 156 -25.57 10.71 20.38
CA PHE A 156 -26.15 11.46 19.27
C PHE A 156 -25.42 12.78 19.10
N LEU A 157 -24.79 12.94 17.94
CA LEU A 157 -24.16 14.19 17.53
C LEU A 157 -25.10 14.89 16.56
N ASN A 158 -25.70 15.98 17.02
CA ASN A 158 -26.51 16.85 16.18
C ASN A 158 -25.63 17.93 15.57
N ILE A 159 -25.55 17.91 14.23
CA ILE A 159 -24.71 18.79 13.42
C ILE A 159 -25.62 19.79 12.73
N ASN A 160 -25.41 21.08 13.01
CA ASN A 160 -26.19 22.15 12.44
C ASN A 160 -25.32 23.03 11.52
N VAL A 161 -25.56 22.98 10.22
CA VAL A 161 -24.82 23.77 9.24
C VAL A 161 -25.33 25.21 9.25
N ILE A 162 -24.43 26.19 9.40
CA ILE A 162 -24.78 27.60 9.66
C ILE A 162 -24.92 28.41 8.37
N ASP A 163 -24.16 28.09 7.32
CA ASP A 163 -24.22 28.89 6.08
C ASP A 163 -23.93 28.05 4.83
N PRO A 164 -24.95 27.37 4.28
CA PRO A 164 -24.83 26.74 2.99
C PRO A 164 -25.19 27.80 1.95
N ILE A 165 -24.25 28.69 1.55
CA ILE A 165 -24.43 29.44 0.31
C ILE A 165 -24.30 28.45 -0.85
N ILE A 166 -25.37 27.68 -1.07
CA ILE A 166 -25.49 26.72 -2.15
C ILE A 166 -25.73 27.54 -3.42
N THR A 167 -24.66 28.05 -4.02
CA THR A 167 -24.73 28.70 -5.34
C THR A 167 -24.88 27.67 -6.46
N SER A 168 -24.62 26.38 -6.18
CA SER A 168 -24.74 25.30 -7.14
C SER A 168 -25.65 24.19 -6.61
N SER A 169 -26.67 23.82 -7.40
CA SER A 169 -27.69 22.81 -7.09
C SER A 169 -27.17 21.37 -6.91
N ASN A 170 -25.85 21.16 -6.79
CA ASN A 170 -25.20 19.85 -6.78
C ASN A 170 -24.43 19.54 -5.49
N TYR A 171 -24.29 20.48 -4.55
CA TYR A 171 -23.63 20.19 -3.28
C TYR A 171 -24.58 19.44 -2.33
N SER A 172 -24.35 18.15 -2.19
CA SER A 172 -25.06 17.31 -1.23
C SER A 172 -24.31 17.35 0.09
N VAL A 173 -25.02 17.60 1.20
CA VAL A 173 -24.49 17.43 2.56
C VAL A 173 -23.93 16.01 2.79
N GLN A 174 -24.26 15.05 1.91
CA GLN A 174 -23.75 13.68 1.92
C GLN A 174 -22.27 13.55 1.53
N ASP A 175 -21.65 14.57 0.92
CA ASP A 175 -20.22 14.53 0.56
C ASP A 175 -19.30 14.78 1.77
N SER A 176 -19.86 14.88 2.97
CA SER A 176 -19.12 15.01 4.23
C SER A 176 -18.22 13.81 4.52
N VAL A 177 -16.98 14.07 4.94
CA VAL A 177 -16.05 13.03 5.38
C VAL A 177 -16.07 12.90 6.90
N TYR A 178 -16.24 11.66 7.36
CA TYR A 178 -16.15 11.31 8.78
C TYR A 178 -14.96 10.40 8.99
N ARG A 179 -14.10 10.75 9.94
CA ARG A 179 -12.99 9.89 10.36
C ARG A 179 -13.21 9.44 11.79
N LEU A 180 -13.56 8.17 11.94
CA LEU A 180 -13.61 7.52 13.24
C LEU A 180 -12.20 7.09 13.65
N TYR A 181 -11.77 7.56 14.80
CA TYR A 181 -10.61 7.05 15.50
C TYR A 181 -11.13 6.08 16.55
N THR A 182 -11.19 4.81 16.19
CA THR A 182 -11.27 3.76 17.20
C THR A 182 -9.96 3.84 17.96
N TYR A 183 -10.00 4.30 19.21
CA TYR A 183 -8.89 4.06 20.11
C TYR A 183 -8.63 2.57 20.05
N ASP A 184 -7.41 2.24 19.65
CA ASP A 184 -6.86 0.90 19.68
C ASP A 184 -7.27 0.31 21.02
N SER A 185 -8.32 -0.52 21.02
CA SER A 185 -8.50 -1.44 22.13
C SER A 185 -7.20 -2.21 22.08
N SER A 186 -6.31 -1.95 23.03
CA SER A 186 -4.94 -2.45 23.16
C SER A 186 -4.86 -3.98 23.32
N MET A 187 -5.85 -4.66 22.77
CA MET A 187 -6.18 -6.06 22.78
C MET A 187 -6.39 -6.58 21.36
N PHE A 188 -5.76 -5.99 20.34
CA PHE A 188 -5.45 -6.75 19.14
C PHE A 188 -4.21 -7.62 19.44
N VAL A 189 -4.42 -8.66 20.23
CA VAL A 189 -3.47 -9.78 20.31
C VAL A 189 -3.68 -10.59 19.03
N PHE A 190 -2.86 -10.32 18.02
CA PHE A 190 -2.64 -11.30 16.96
C PHE A 190 -1.95 -12.50 17.62
N VAL A 191 -2.70 -13.59 17.82
CA VAL A 191 -2.13 -14.91 18.07
C VAL A 191 -1.90 -15.57 16.72
#